data_AF-A0A815DWT1-F1
#
_entry.id   AF-A0A815DWT1-F1
#
_cell.length_a   1.000
_cell.length_b   1.000
_cell.length_c   1.000
_cell.angle_alpha   90.00
_cell.angle_beta   90.00
_cell.angle_gamma   90.00
#
_symmetry.space_group_name_H-M   'P 1'
#
loop_
_entity.id
_entity.type
_entity.pdbx_description
1 polymer ?
#
loop_
_entity_poly.entity_id
_entity_poly.type
_entity_poly.pdbx_seq_one_letter_code
_entity_poly.pdbx_strand_id
1 'polypeptide(L)'
;MKKKQNHSLTKQINQWEINSIEIIRQKAQDYRKIIVESLQTCINDIEMKFNNLSEQIKQIHKENELNEINLNYLKDKLIKITKKLNNSTKISIEEDSQLFINEISIVVPKSKLLRNNFYFL
;
A
#
# COMPACT_ATOMS: atom_id res chain seq x y z
N MET A 1 30.79 -28.51 13.49
CA MET A 1 30.00 -27.51 12.73
C MET A 1 30.13 -26.07 13.22
N LYS A 2 30.37 -25.78 14.51
CA LYS A 2 30.47 -24.41 15.08
C LYS A 2 31.60 -23.49 14.53
N LYS A 3 32.68 -24.03 13.92
CA LYS A 3 33.82 -23.22 13.44
C LYS A 3 33.57 -22.46 12.13
N LYS A 4 32.66 -22.92 11.26
CA LYS A 4 32.44 -22.32 9.92
C LYS A 4 31.71 -20.97 9.97
N GLN A 5 30.80 -20.76 10.93
CA GLN A 5 30.04 -19.51 11.06
C GLN A 5 30.85 -18.35 11.66
N ASN A 6 32.04 -18.63 12.22
CA ASN A 6 32.85 -17.60 12.88
C ASN A 6 33.84 -16.89 11.93
N HIS A 7 33.91 -17.29 10.67
CA HIS A 7 34.76 -16.65 9.68
C HIS A 7 34.26 -15.22 9.38
N SER A 8 35.16 -14.24 9.27
CA SER A 8 34.82 -12.83 9.07
C SER A 8 33.93 -12.59 7.85
N LEU A 9 34.20 -13.30 6.74
CA LEU A 9 33.38 -13.23 5.53
C LEU A 9 31.96 -13.79 5.74
N THR A 10 31.81 -14.88 6.51
CA THR A 10 30.48 -15.43 6.82
C THR A 10 29.69 -14.49 7.72
N LYS A 11 30.35 -13.81 8.68
CA LYS A 11 29.71 -12.76 9.48
C LYS A 11 29.24 -11.58 8.62
N GLN A 12 30.03 -11.17 7.63
CA GLN A 12 29.62 -10.11 6.69
C GLN A 12 28.40 -10.50 5.87
N ILE A 13 28.36 -11.72 5.33
CA ILE A 13 27.19 -12.24 4.61
C ILE A 13 25.95 -12.25 5.51
N ASN A 14 26.06 -12.78 6.73
CA ASN A 14 24.95 -12.79 7.68
C ASN A 14 24.46 -11.37 8.01
N GLN A 15 25.38 -10.41 8.14
CA GLN A 15 25.00 -9.02 8.39
C GLN A 15 24.25 -8.41 7.19
N TRP A 16 24.71 -8.67 5.96
CA TRP A 16 24.01 -8.21 4.76
C TRP A 16 22.64 -8.86 4.61
N GLU A 17 22.51 -10.15 4.91
CA GLU A 17 21.24 -10.87 4.94
C GLU A 17 20.26 -10.23 5.94
N ILE A 18 20.70 -10.04 7.19
CA ILE A 18 19.88 -9.41 8.23
C ILE A 18 19.44 -8.01 7.80
N ASN A 19 20.37 -7.19 7.31
CA ASN A 19 20.07 -5.83 6.88
C ASN A 19 19.07 -5.81 5.71
N SER A 20 19.21 -6.73 4.74
CA SER A 20 18.34 -6.82 3.58
C SER A 20 16.92 -7.21 3.98
N ILE A 21 16.77 -8.20 4.86
CA ILE A 21 15.47 -8.61 5.41
C ILE A 21 14.80 -7.44 6.14
N GLU A 22 15.56 -6.67 6.91
CA GLU A 22 15.02 -5.53 7.65
C GLU A 22 14.54 -4.42 6.72
N ILE A 23 15.29 -4.12 5.66
CA ILE A 23 14.90 -3.16 4.63
C ILE A 23 13.59 -3.58 3.94
N ILE A 24 13.44 -4.86 3.57
CA ILE A 24 12.19 -5.40 3.00
C ILE A 24 11.03 -5.22 3.98
N ARG A 25 11.22 -5.59 5.25
CA ARG A 25 10.19 -5.50 6.28
C ARG A 25 9.73 -4.06 6.49
N GLN A 26 10.68 -3.14 6.63
CA GLN A 26 10.40 -1.72 6.82
C GLN A 26 9.59 -1.17 5.63
N LYS A 27 10.01 -1.44 4.39
CA LYS A 27 9.27 -0.97 3.21
C LYS A 27 7.90 -1.60 3.08
N ALA A 28 7.77 -2.90 3.33
CA ALA A 28 6.46 -3.55 3.33
C ALA A 28 5.53 -2.92 4.38
N GLN A 29 6.05 -2.56 5.55
CA GLN A 29 5.28 -1.87 6.59
C GLN A 29 4.89 -0.44 6.18
N ASP A 30 5.82 0.31 5.59
CA ASP A 30 5.55 1.66 5.08
C ASP A 30 4.44 1.64 4.02
N TYR A 31 4.50 0.71 3.06
CA TYR A 31 3.47 0.58 2.03
C TYR A 31 2.11 0.15 2.61
N ARG A 32 2.09 -0.81 3.55
CA ARG A 32 0.84 -1.17 4.25
C ARG A 32 0.23 0.03 4.97
N LYS A 33 1.06 0.86 5.60
CA LYS A 33 0.60 2.09 6.28
C LYS A 33 -0.04 3.07 5.29
N ILE A 34 0.62 3.32 4.15
CA ILE A 34 0.08 4.19 3.08
C ILE A 34 -1.27 3.67 2.58
N ILE A 35 -1.40 2.35 2.39
CA ILE A 35 -2.67 1.72 1.97
C ILE A 35 -3.77 2.01 2.99
N VAL A 36 -3.51 1.78 4.28
CA VAL A 36 -4.48 2.01 5.36
C VAL A 36 -4.87 3.50 5.45
N GLU A 37 -3.91 4.42 5.37
CA GLU A 37 -4.17 5.86 5.42
C GLU A 37 -5.00 6.35 4.22
N SER A 38 -4.70 5.82 3.03
CA SER A 38 -5.47 6.11 1.82
C SER A 38 -6.92 5.59 1.93
N LEU A 39 -7.10 4.37 2.44
CA LEU A 39 -8.41 3.80 2.69
C LEU A 39 -9.20 4.63 3.71
N GLN A 40 -8.57 5.01 4.82
CA GLN A 40 -9.21 5.82 5.84
C GLN A 40 -9.65 7.18 5.28
N THR A 41 -8.82 7.82 4.46
CA THR A 41 -9.17 9.08 3.81
C THR A 41 -10.36 8.91 2.86
N CYS A 42 -10.42 7.79 2.12
CA CYS A 42 -11.56 7.49 1.26
C CYS A 42 -12.85 7.25 2.06
N ILE A 43 -12.76 6.57 3.21
CA ILE A 43 -13.90 6.34 4.11
C ILE A 43 -14.39 7.68 4.67
N ASN A 44 -13.50 8.51 5.22
CA ASN A 44 -13.86 9.81 5.79
C ASN A 44 -14.53 10.73 4.74
N ASP A 45 -14.02 10.73 3.50
CA ASP A 45 -14.62 11.45 2.38
C ASP A 45 -16.06 10.99 2.09
N ILE A 46 -16.32 9.69 2.18
CA ILE A 46 -17.65 9.10 1.92
C ILE A 46 -18.60 9.46 3.06
N GLU A 47 -18.16 9.31 4.31
CA GLU A 47 -18.93 9.66 5.50
C GLU A 47 -19.35 11.13 5.49
N MET A 48 -18.41 12.04 5.20
CA MET A 48 -18.70 13.48 5.09
C MET A 48 -19.76 13.77 4.00
N LYS A 49 -19.66 13.13 2.83
CA LYS A 49 -20.65 13.29 1.76
C LYS A 49 -22.01 12.73 2.14
N PHE A 50 -22.04 11.60 2.85
CA PHE A 50 -23.27 10.99 3.33
C PHE A 50 -23.95 11.84 4.40
N ASN A 51 -23.19 12.37 5.36
CA ASN A 51 -23.70 13.29 6.38
C ASN A 51 -24.31 14.54 5.76
N ASN A 52 -23.62 15.15 4.78
CA ASN A 52 -24.14 16.31 4.06
C ASN A 52 -25.43 15.97 3.28
N LEU A 53 -25.50 14.79 2.65
CA LEU A 53 -26.74 14.34 2.00
C LEU A 53 -27.89 14.18 3.02
N SER A 54 -27.60 13.60 4.19
CA SER A 54 -28.58 13.44 5.27
C SER A 54 -29.09 14.80 5.79
N GLU A 55 -28.21 15.79 5.95
CA GLU A 55 -28.59 17.14 6.34
C GLU A 55 -29.47 17.82 5.29
N GLN A 56 -29.14 17.70 4.01
CA GLN A 56 -29.99 18.22 2.92
C GLN A 56 -31.38 17.60 2.92
N ILE A 57 -31.49 16.28 3.13
CA ILE A 57 -32.79 15.59 3.22
C ILE A 57 -33.62 16.16 4.37
N LYS A 58 -33.01 16.35 5.55
CA LYS A 58 -33.68 16.94 6.72
C LYS A 58 -34.14 18.37 6.43
N GLN A 59 -33.33 19.15 5.73
CA GLN A 59 -33.67 20.53 5.39
C GLN A 59 -34.85 20.61 4.41
N ILE A 60 -34.82 19.84 3.31
CA ILE A 60 -35.91 19.76 2.33
C ILE A 60 -37.23 19.35 3.00
N HIS A 61 -37.16 18.37 3.91
CA HIS A 61 -38.33 17.94 4.67
C HIS A 61 -38.84 19.05 5.62
N LYS A 62 -37.95 19.79 6.26
CA LYS A 62 -38.32 20.89 7.15
C LYS A 62 -38.96 22.06 6.39
N GLU A 63 -38.48 22.33 5.19
CA GLU A 63 -38.98 23.41 4.32
C GLU A 63 -40.26 23.01 3.56
N ASN A 64 -40.72 21.75 3.67
CA ASN A 64 -41.81 21.18 2.88
C ASN A 64 -41.61 21.35 1.35
N GLU A 65 -40.35 21.42 0.90
CA GLU A 65 -39.99 21.60 -0.51
C GLU A 65 -39.80 20.28 -1.26
N LEU A 66 -40.27 19.18 -0.69
CA LEU A 66 -40.05 17.86 -1.26
C LEU A 66 -40.83 17.73 -2.58
N ASN A 67 -40.08 17.71 -3.68
CA ASN A 67 -40.60 17.64 -5.04
C ASN A 67 -39.70 16.74 -5.90
N GLU A 68 -40.10 16.53 -7.16
CA GLU A 68 -39.40 15.62 -8.06
C GLU A 68 -37.98 16.09 -8.43
N ILE A 69 -37.76 17.42 -8.51
CA ILE A 69 -36.44 18.00 -8.77
C ILE A 69 -35.49 17.67 -7.62
N ASN A 70 -35.95 17.89 -6.39
CA ASN A 70 -35.20 17.61 -5.17
C ASN A 70 -34.94 16.10 -5.02
N LEU A 71 -35.91 15.25 -5.33
CA LEU A 71 -35.75 13.79 -5.32
C LEU A 71 -34.69 13.31 -6.32
N ASN A 72 -34.73 13.82 -7.55
CA ASN A 72 -33.74 13.47 -8.58
C ASN A 72 -32.34 13.93 -8.20
N TYR A 73 -32.21 15.13 -7.64
CA TYR A 73 -30.94 15.64 -7.14
C TYR A 73 -30.33 14.77 -6.02
N LEU A 74 -31.14 14.39 -5.03
CA LEU A 74 -30.73 13.52 -3.93
C LEU A 74 -30.32 12.13 -4.44
N LYS A 75 -31.08 11.57 -5.39
CA LYS A 75 -30.78 10.29 -6.04
C LYS A 75 -29.44 10.32 -6.77
N ASP A 76 -29.17 11.38 -7.54
CA ASP A 76 -27.90 11.54 -8.25
C ASP A 76 -26.70 11.64 -7.30
N LYS A 77 -26.86 12.37 -6.19
CA LYS A 77 -25.83 12.43 -5.13
C LYS A 77 -25.58 11.06 -4.52
N LEU A 78 -26.65 10.32 -4.21
CA LEU A 78 -26.54 8.97 -3.65
C LEU A 78 -25.81 8.03 -4.61
N ILE A 79 -26.16 8.02 -5.90
CA ILE A 79 -25.47 7.22 -6.93
C ILE A 79 -23.97 7.54 -6.99
N LYS A 80 -23.60 8.82 -6.90
CA LYS A 80 -22.18 9.24 -6.88
C LYS A 80 -21.45 8.72 -5.64
N ILE A 81 -22.10 8.75 -4.47
CA ILE A 81 -21.55 8.21 -3.22
C ILE A 81 -21.37 6.68 -3.35
N THR A 82 -22.37 5.96 -3.83
CA THR A 82 -22.31 4.50 -4.06
C THR A 82 -21.21 4.11 -5.04
N LYS A 83 -21.06 4.84 -6.16
CA LYS A 83 -19.96 4.60 -7.11
C LYS A 83 -18.59 4.80 -6.47
N LYS A 84 -18.42 5.84 -5.63
CA LYS A 84 -17.16 6.10 -4.93
C LYS A 84 -16.87 5.03 -3.87
N LEU A 85 -17.90 4.51 -3.20
CA LEU A 85 -17.78 3.41 -2.25
C LEU A 85 -17.34 2.11 -2.96
N ASN A 86 -17.96 1.79 -4.10
CA ASN A 86 -17.66 0.57 -4.85
C ASN A 86 -16.31 0.63 -5.59
N ASN A 87 -15.86 1.82 -5.99
CA ASN A 87 -14.62 2.04 -6.73
C ASN A 87 -13.53 2.72 -5.87
N SER A 88 -13.56 2.51 -4.55
CA SER A 88 -12.75 3.26 -3.56
C SER A 88 -11.23 3.06 -3.67
N THR A 89 -10.77 2.15 -4.53
CA THR A 89 -9.35 1.91 -4.80
C THR A 89 -8.73 3.06 -5.59
N LYS A 90 -8.42 4.17 -4.91
CA LYS A 90 -7.55 5.26 -5.39
C LYS A 90 -6.07 4.84 -5.50
N ILE A 91 -5.75 3.59 -5.18
CA ILE A 91 -4.40 3.04 -5.10
C ILE A 91 -4.29 1.82 -6.00
N SER A 92 -3.25 1.82 -6.82
CA SER A 92 -2.78 0.65 -7.58
C SER A 92 -1.48 0.17 -6.94
N ILE A 93 -1.24 -1.14 -6.95
CA ILE A 93 0.05 -1.72 -6.59
C ILE A 93 0.65 -2.23 -7.88
N GLU A 94 1.85 -1.75 -8.19
CA GLU A 94 2.62 -2.17 -9.35
C GLU A 94 3.95 -2.77 -8.84
N GLU A 95 4.37 -3.86 -9.47
CA GLU A 95 5.66 -4.48 -9.21
C GLU A 95 6.65 -3.97 -10.26
N ASP A 96 7.71 -3.29 -9.80
CA ASP A 96 8.82 -2.90 -10.66
C ASP A 96 9.90 -3.99 -10.62
N SER A 97 10.47 -4.27 -11.79
CA SER A 97 11.55 -5.24 -12.00
C SER A 97 12.93 -4.78 -11.48
N GLN A 98 13.04 -3.55 -10.98
CA GLN A 98 14.30 -3.02 -10.46
C GLN A 98 14.74 -3.71 -9.16
N LEU A 99 16.03 -4.02 -9.05
CA LEU A 99 16.63 -4.60 -7.85
C LEU A 99 16.48 -3.64 -6.66
N PHE A 100 15.62 -4.02 -5.72
CA PHE A 100 15.39 -3.30 -4.47
C PHE A 100 16.53 -3.52 -3.44
N ILE A 101 17.25 -4.64 -3.54
CA ILE A 101 18.37 -5.01 -2.65
C ILE A 101 19.62 -5.26 -3.49
N ASN A 102 20.77 -4.91 -2.94
CA ASN A 102 22.07 -5.14 -3.58
C ASN A 102 22.37 -6.64 -3.73
N GLU A 103 22.90 -7.01 -4.89
CA GLU A 103 23.42 -8.35 -5.13
C GLU A 103 24.71 -8.60 -4.32
N ILE A 104 24.81 -9.77 -3.69
CA ILE A 104 26.03 -10.20 -2.99
C ILE A 104 26.87 -11.04 -3.95
N SER A 105 28.05 -10.54 -4.32
CA SER A 105 29.01 -11.23 -5.19
C SER A 105 30.25 -11.71 -4.43
N ILE A 106 30.74 -12.92 -4.75
CA ILE A 106 31.96 -13.48 -4.17
C ILE A 106 33.05 -13.53 -5.24
N VAL A 107 34.21 -12.90 -4.97
CA VAL A 107 35.37 -12.91 -5.88
C VAL A 107 36.45 -13.84 -5.31
N VAL A 108 36.80 -14.89 -6.05
CA VAL A 108 37.87 -15.83 -5.68
C VAL A 108 39.08 -15.63 -6.61
N PRO A 109 40.26 -15.22 -6.11
CA PRO A 109 41.36 -14.74 -6.97
C PRO A 109 42.05 -15.76 -7.90
N LYS A 110 41.69 -17.05 -7.93
CA LYS A 110 42.43 -18.07 -8.72
C LYS A 110 41.60 -19.15 -9.43
N SER A 111 40.28 -19.07 -9.45
CA SER A 111 39.44 -19.99 -10.23
C SER A 111 38.16 -19.28 -10.65
N LYS A 112 37.71 -19.58 -11.87
CA LYS A 112 36.45 -19.12 -12.52
C LYS A 112 35.46 -18.51 -11.53
N LEU A 113 35.11 -17.23 -11.75
CA LEU A 113 33.99 -16.52 -11.12
C LEU A 113 32.82 -17.49 -10.88
N LEU A 114 32.59 -17.87 -9.63
CA LEU A 114 31.35 -18.52 -9.25
C LEU A 114 30.32 -17.40 -9.06
N ARG A 115 29.73 -16.93 -10.16
CA ARG A 115 28.47 -16.18 -10.10
C ARG A 115 27.37 -17.17 -9.74
N ASN A 116 27.12 -17.34 -8.46
CA ASN A 116 25.86 -17.89 -8.00
C ASN A 116 24.94 -16.70 -7.73
N ASN A 117 24.07 -16.41 -8.70
CA ASN A 117 23.03 -15.41 -8.55
C ASN A 117 22.04 -15.93 -7.50
N PHE A 118 22.11 -15.43 -6.28
CA PHE A 118 21.04 -15.63 -5.30
C PHE A 118 20.01 -14.53 -5.53
N TYR A 119 18.98 -14.84 -6.32
CA TYR A 119 17.77 -14.05 -6.33
C TYR A 119 17.00 -14.38 -5.05
N PHE A 120 16.90 -13.41 -4.14
CA PHE A 120 15.88 -13.48 -3.11
C PHE A 120 14.55 -13.15 -3.81
N LEU A 121 13.78 -14.19 -4.15
CA LEU A 121 12.36 -14.10 -4.51
C LEU A 121 11.54 -13.88 -3.24
#